data_AF-A0A0A9XBP2-F1
#
_entry.id   AF-A0A0A9XBP2-F1
#
_cell.length_a   1.000
_cell.length_b   1.000
_cell.length_c   1.000
_cell.angle_alpha   90.00
_cell.angle_beta   90.00
_cell.angle_gamma   90.00
#
_symmetry.space_group_name_H-M   'P 1'
#
loop_
_entity.id
_entity.type
_entity.pdbx_description
1 polymer ?
#
loop_
_entity_poly.entity_id
_entity_poly.type
_entity_poly.pdbx_seq_one_letter_code
_entity_poly.pdbx_strand_id
1 'polypeptide(L)'
;MPKQRRGKKKPSDEELSDSQQDGREETFCESNANSAARVQNFKFPQYEEEVELWAYYINRFEVGISRLELTGSIDARTRSILLLTSVGPNPFKILVDHFRPRDIKEVPYKELKEVLGRFYEKSTCIFAERRAFAMRNRGEGESVAKFVNGLRTLAGTCEFGTSLEERLRDQLVIGINSSKWQEELIRLHQTNEATFQEVEASALTMEKAQVQQVLLSEFYNYCRKCQGSVKNVNLNMDFT
;
A
#
# COMPACT_ATOMS: atom_id res chain seq x y z
N MET A 1 -78.45 25.21 -29.49
CA MET A 1 -78.63 25.66 -30.90
C MET A 1 -77.69 26.85 -31.14
N PRO A 2 -77.00 26.91 -32.31
CA PRO A 2 -75.55 27.03 -32.36
C PRO A 2 -75.04 28.48 -32.40
N LYS A 3 -73.90 28.73 -31.74
CA LYS A 3 -73.14 29.98 -31.90
C LYS A 3 -72.06 29.83 -32.97
N GLN A 4 -71.97 30.91 -33.74
CA GLN A 4 -71.28 31.15 -35.00
C GLN A 4 -69.80 30.76 -35.04
N ARG A 5 -69.40 30.27 -36.21
CA ARG A 5 -68.02 30.05 -36.65
C ARG A 5 -67.48 31.29 -37.37
N ARG A 6 -66.16 31.47 -37.17
CA ARG A 6 -65.15 32.03 -38.08
C ARG A 6 -65.16 33.54 -38.36
N GLY A 7 -64.09 34.18 -37.87
CA GLY A 7 -63.47 35.32 -38.53
C GLY A 7 -62.17 35.73 -37.84
N LYS A 8 -61.02 35.52 -38.53
CA LYS A 8 -60.03 36.54 -38.95
C LYS A 8 -58.62 35.96 -39.11
N LYS A 9 -57.95 36.43 -40.17
CA LYS A 9 -56.58 36.10 -40.64
C LYS A 9 -55.51 36.90 -39.86
N LYS A 10 -54.37 36.23 -39.58
CA LYS A 10 -52.90 36.56 -39.63
C LYS A 10 -52.40 38.00 -39.34
N PRO A 11 -51.16 38.22 -38.79
CA PRO A 11 -49.90 37.57 -39.19
C PRO A 11 -48.83 37.28 -38.09
N SER A 12 -47.76 36.62 -38.57
CA SER A 12 -46.38 36.36 -38.08
C SER A 12 -45.89 36.92 -36.74
N ASP A 13 -45.21 36.09 -35.95
CA ASP A 13 -43.75 36.11 -35.76
C ASP A 13 -43.31 34.96 -34.82
N GLU A 14 -42.00 34.69 -34.80
CA GLU A 14 -41.22 33.83 -33.88
C GLU A 14 -41.05 32.34 -34.22
N GLU A 15 -39.98 32.10 -34.98
CA GLU A 15 -39.06 30.98 -34.76
C GLU A 15 -38.57 30.97 -33.29
N LEU A 16 -38.61 29.81 -32.63
CA LEU A 16 -37.65 29.50 -31.57
C LEU A 16 -37.32 28.01 -31.60
N SER A 17 -36.01 27.78 -31.66
CA SER A 17 -35.30 26.57 -32.06
C SER A 17 -35.45 25.38 -31.12
N ASP A 18 -35.56 24.23 -31.77
CA ASP A 18 -35.26 22.89 -31.30
C ASP A 18 -33.73 22.74 -31.13
N SER A 19 -33.24 22.52 -29.91
CA SER A 19 -31.84 22.12 -29.65
C SER A 19 -31.61 21.71 -28.19
N GLN A 20 -31.98 20.49 -27.81
CA GLN A 20 -31.56 19.87 -26.54
C GLN A 20 -31.16 18.39 -26.66
N GLN A 21 -30.50 18.01 -27.77
CA GLN A 21 -30.01 16.63 -27.97
C GLN A 21 -28.51 16.48 -28.22
N ASP A 22 -27.71 17.54 -28.05
CA ASP A 22 -26.27 17.54 -28.41
C ASP A 22 -25.32 17.21 -27.23
N GLY A 23 -25.70 17.55 -25.99
CA GLY A 23 -24.76 17.50 -24.85
C GLY A 23 -24.43 16.12 -24.25
N ARG A 24 -25.12 15.04 -24.64
CA ARG A 24 -24.83 13.68 -24.13
C ARG A 24 -23.86 12.90 -25.03
N GLU A 25 -23.82 13.20 -26.32
CA GLU A 25 -22.88 12.56 -27.25
C GLU A 25 -21.48 13.18 -27.14
N GLU A 26 -21.39 14.49 -26.92
CA GLU A 26 -20.10 15.18 -26.71
C GLU A 26 -19.39 14.71 -25.43
N THR A 27 -20.10 14.59 -24.31
CA THR A 27 -19.53 14.15 -23.02
C THR A 27 -19.10 12.68 -23.02
N PHE A 28 -19.76 11.82 -23.80
CA PHE A 28 -19.38 10.42 -23.99
C PHE A 28 -18.16 10.26 -24.92
N CYS A 29 -18.07 11.07 -25.97
CA CYS A 29 -16.92 11.07 -26.88
C CYS A 29 -15.66 11.62 -26.20
N GLU A 30 -15.77 12.69 -25.41
CA GLU A 30 -14.63 13.27 -24.67
C GLU A 30 -14.12 12.33 -23.57
N SER A 31 -15.01 11.64 -22.85
CA SER A 31 -14.61 10.66 -21.83
C SER A 31 -13.91 9.43 -22.42
N ASN A 32 -14.33 8.97 -23.61
CA ASN A 32 -13.67 7.88 -24.34
C ASN A 32 -12.34 8.28 -25.00
N ALA A 33 -12.22 9.50 -25.52
CA ALA A 33 -10.94 10.00 -26.05
C ALA A 33 -9.90 10.15 -24.92
N ASN A 34 -10.34 10.61 -23.75
CA ASN A 34 -9.51 10.74 -22.56
C ASN A 34 -9.07 9.37 -22.00
N SER A 35 -9.90 8.32 -22.09
CA SER A 35 -9.53 6.98 -21.65
C SER A 35 -8.50 6.33 -22.58
N ALA A 36 -8.67 6.46 -23.90
CA ALA A 36 -7.74 5.92 -24.90
C ALA A 36 -6.34 6.58 -24.81
N ALA A 37 -6.28 7.90 -24.69
CA ALA A 37 -5.02 8.64 -24.55
C ALA A 37 -4.22 8.22 -23.29
N ARG A 38 -4.91 7.81 -22.22
CA ARG A 38 -4.27 7.40 -20.96
C ARG A 38 -3.69 6.01 -21.02
N VAL A 39 -4.37 5.08 -21.69
CA VAL A 39 -3.82 3.75 -21.97
C VAL A 39 -2.55 3.89 -22.82
N GLN A 40 -2.58 4.76 -23.84
CA GLN A 40 -1.40 5.04 -24.68
C GLN A 40 -0.24 5.65 -23.88
N ASN A 41 -0.55 6.50 -22.90
CA ASN A 41 0.44 7.14 -22.04
C ASN A 41 0.81 6.32 -20.80
N PHE A 42 0.31 5.09 -20.65
CA PHE A 42 0.63 4.24 -19.51
C PHE A 42 2.10 3.81 -19.60
N LYS A 43 2.91 4.39 -18.72
CA LYS A 43 4.31 4.02 -18.51
C LYS A 43 4.44 3.38 -17.15
N PHE A 44 5.04 2.21 -17.11
CA PHE A 44 5.27 1.46 -15.89
C PHE A 44 6.72 0.96 -15.87
N PRO A 45 7.48 1.17 -14.78
CA PRO A 45 8.84 0.64 -14.66
C PRO A 45 8.85 -0.87 -14.85
N GLN A 46 9.78 -1.36 -15.67
CA GLN A 46 9.91 -2.78 -16.01
C GLN A 46 10.29 -3.65 -14.82
N TYR A 47 10.10 -4.97 -14.97
CA TYR A 47 10.52 -5.92 -13.94
C TYR A 47 12.04 -6.11 -13.98
N GLU A 48 12.67 -5.96 -12.83
CA GLU A 48 14.10 -6.22 -12.62
C GLU A 48 14.26 -7.15 -11.42
N GLU A 49 14.71 -8.38 -11.67
CA GLU A 49 14.78 -9.46 -10.66
C GLU A 49 15.68 -9.12 -9.47
N GLU A 50 16.74 -8.32 -9.71
CA GLU A 50 17.65 -7.84 -8.67
C GLU A 50 17.07 -6.71 -7.80
N VAL A 51 16.00 -6.06 -8.27
CA VAL A 51 15.41 -4.88 -7.62
C VAL A 51 14.17 -5.27 -6.79
N GLU A 52 13.29 -6.10 -7.33
CA GLU A 52 12.06 -6.50 -6.64
C GLU A 52 11.66 -7.97 -6.93
N LEU A 53 10.94 -8.58 -5.98
CA LEU A 53 10.30 -9.88 -6.22
C LEU A 53 9.14 -9.72 -7.22
N TRP A 54 8.90 -10.76 -8.03
CA TRP A 54 7.79 -10.77 -8.99
C TRP A 54 6.42 -10.45 -8.36
N ALA A 55 6.18 -10.95 -7.14
CA ALA A 55 4.97 -10.67 -6.38
C ALA A 55 4.78 -9.17 -6.09
N TYR A 56 5.85 -8.42 -5.83
CA TYR A 56 5.77 -6.97 -5.63
C TYR A 56 5.54 -6.23 -6.95
N TYR A 57 6.26 -6.62 -8.00
CA TYR A 57 6.09 -6.05 -9.33
C TYR A 57 4.64 -6.16 -9.82
N ILE A 58 4.06 -7.37 -9.74
CA ILE A 58 2.70 -7.59 -10.23
C ILE A 58 1.66 -6.84 -9.40
N ASN A 59 1.83 -6.74 -8.08
CA ASN A 59 0.95 -5.95 -7.22
C ASN A 59 1.02 -4.45 -7.55
N ARG A 60 2.23 -3.91 -7.73
CA ARG A 60 2.44 -2.51 -8.15
C ARG A 60 1.83 -2.25 -9.53
N PHE A 61 1.92 -3.22 -10.44
CA PHE A 61 1.32 -3.16 -11.78
C PHE A 61 -0.20 -3.11 -11.71
N GLU A 62 -0.83 -4.00 -10.92
CA GLU A 62 -2.28 -4.04 -10.72
C GLU A 62 -2.81 -2.73 -10.10
N VAL A 63 -2.10 -2.14 -9.14
CA VAL A 63 -2.42 -0.81 -8.62
C VAL A 63 -2.37 0.25 -9.72
N GLY A 64 -1.38 0.17 -10.62
CA GLY A 64 -1.28 1.01 -11.81
C GLY A 64 -2.47 0.86 -12.76
N ILE A 65 -2.96 -0.37 -12.96
CA ILE A 65 -4.17 -0.66 -13.74
C ILE A 65 -5.41 -0.12 -13.04
N SER A 66 -5.57 -0.35 -11.73
CA SER A 66 -6.71 0.17 -10.96
C SER A 66 -6.80 1.70 -11.01
N ARG A 67 -5.66 2.41 -11.04
CA ARG A 67 -5.64 3.87 -11.26
C ARG A 67 -6.27 4.27 -12.60
N LEU A 68 -6.05 3.47 -13.65
CA LEU A 68 -6.71 3.72 -14.94
C LEU A 68 -8.21 3.40 -14.87
N GLU A 69 -8.58 2.38 -14.09
CA GLU A 69 -9.97 1.93 -13.92
C GLU A 69 -10.86 2.92 -13.16
N LEU A 70 -10.29 3.83 -12.34
CA LEU A 70 -11.04 4.85 -11.58
C LEU A 70 -11.91 5.81 -12.43
N THR A 71 -11.71 5.81 -13.74
CA THR A 71 -12.22 6.82 -14.66
C THR A 71 -12.77 6.22 -15.96
N GLY A 72 -12.84 4.90 -16.03
CA GLY A 72 -13.26 4.17 -17.22
C GLY A 72 -12.90 2.70 -17.11
N SER A 73 -13.59 1.81 -17.83
CA SER A 73 -13.27 0.39 -17.81
C SER A 73 -12.08 0.09 -18.72
N ILE A 74 -11.21 -0.83 -18.28
CA ILE A 74 -10.18 -1.45 -19.12
C ILE A 74 -10.66 -2.83 -19.51
N ASP A 75 -10.74 -3.09 -20.81
CA ASP A 75 -11.09 -4.41 -21.33
C ASP A 75 -9.95 -5.44 -21.11
N ALA A 76 -10.30 -6.71 -21.14
CA ALA A 76 -9.37 -7.81 -20.85
C ALA A 76 -8.16 -7.86 -21.81
N ARG A 77 -8.34 -7.48 -23.09
CA ARG A 77 -7.26 -7.47 -24.08
C ARG A 77 -6.30 -6.34 -23.79
N THR A 78 -6.81 -5.14 -23.52
CA THR A 78 -5.98 -3.99 -23.12
C THR A 78 -5.17 -4.30 -21.86
N ARG A 79 -5.75 -4.93 -20.84
CA ARG A 79 -5.02 -5.36 -19.63
C ARG A 79 -3.84 -6.29 -19.96
N SER A 80 -4.06 -7.23 -20.89
CA SER A 80 -3.03 -8.18 -21.34
C SER A 80 -1.91 -7.46 -22.09
N ILE A 81 -2.25 -6.56 -23.00
CA ILE A 81 -1.28 -5.75 -23.75
C ILE A 81 -0.46 -4.87 -22.81
N LEU A 82 -1.10 -4.20 -21.84
CA LEU A 82 -0.40 -3.36 -20.87
C LEU A 82 0.63 -4.15 -20.06
N LEU A 83 0.34 -5.40 -19.69
CA LEU A 83 1.32 -6.25 -19.03
C LEU A 83 2.48 -6.56 -19.96
N LEU A 84 2.20 -7.03 -21.19
CA LEU A 84 3.21 -7.38 -22.19
C LEU A 84 4.17 -6.22 -22.50
N THR A 85 3.67 -4.98 -22.56
CA THR A 85 4.50 -3.80 -22.81
C THR A 85 5.27 -3.33 -21.58
N SER A 86 4.86 -3.72 -20.38
CA SER A 86 5.44 -3.24 -19.12
C SER A 86 6.46 -4.20 -18.52
N VAL A 87 6.35 -5.51 -18.75
CA VAL A 87 7.18 -6.52 -18.05
C VAL A 87 8.67 -6.47 -18.36
N GLY A 88 9.07 -5.89 -19.49
CA GLY A 88 10.47 -5.86 -19.91
C GLY A 88 10.92 -7.11 -20.68
N PRO A 89 12.17 -7.13 -21.17
CA PRO A 89 12.61 -8.06 -22.22
C PRO A 89 12.64 -9.53 -21.78
N ASN A 90 13.16 -9.84 -20.58
CA ASN A 90 13.32 -11.23 -20.13
C ASN A 90 11.97 -11.91 -19.86
N PRO A 91 11.04 -11.35 -19.05
CA PRO A 91 9.71 -11.93 -18.90
C PRO A 91 8.93 -12.01 -20.22
N PHE A 92 9.05 -10.99 -21.09
CA PHE A 92 8.39 -11.01 -22.39
C PHE A 92 8.88 -12.17 -23.27
N LYS A 93 10.19 -12.44 -23.30
CA LYS A 93 10.76 -13.59 -24.01
C LYS A 93 10.19 -14.92 -23.49
N ILE A 94 10.12 -15.11 -22.17
CA ILE A 94 9.57 -16.32 -21.55
C ILE A 94 8.13 -16.54 -21.99
N LEU A 95 7.31 -15.48 -21.96
CA LEU A 95 5.92 -15.53 -22.41
C LEU A 95 5.81 -15.93 -23.88
N VAL A 96 6.55 -15.28 -24.77
CA VAL A 96 6.53 -15.59 -26.21
C VAL A 96 6.94 -17.04 -26.46
N ASP A 97 8.02 -17.51 -25.82
CA ASP A 97 8.49 -18.88 -25.99
C ASP A 97 7.47 -19.92 -25.45
N HIS A 98 6.84 -19.64 -24.31
CA HIS A 98 5.87 -20.53 -23.67
C HIS A 98 4.58 -20.69 -24.49
N PHE A 99 4.06 -19.62 -25.07
CA PHE A 99 2.75 -19.64 -25.75
C PHE A 99 2.81 -19.99 -27.23
N ARG A 100 4.00 -20.21 -27.83
CA ARG A 100 4.09 -20.64 -29.23
C ARG A 100 3.29 -21.94 -29.46
N PRO A 101 2.53 -22.04 -30.58
CA PRO A 101 2.47 -21.10 -31.72
C PRO A 101 1.39 -19.99 -31.60
N ARG A 102 0.73 -19.82 -30.45
CA ARG A 102 -0.31 -18.79 -30.27
C ARG A 102 0.28 -17.38 -30.38
N ASP A 103 -0.51 -16.44 -30.91
CA ASP A 103 -0.16 -15.01 -30.84
C ASP A 103 -0.27 -14.54 -29.38
N ILE A 104 0.84 -14.06 -28.84
CA ILE A 104 0.92 -13.62 -27.44
C ILE A 104 -0.06 -12.48 -27.12
N LYS A 105 -0.44 -11.67 -28.12
CA LYS A 105 -1.40 -10.55 -27.95
C LYS A 105 -2.83 -11.03 -27.67
N GLU A 106 -3.15 -12.28 -28.00
CA GLU A 106 -4.46 -12.88 -27.76
C GLU A 106 -4.49 -13.73 -26.48
N VAL A 107 -3.36 -13.85 -25.77
CA VAL A 107 -3.28 -14.60 -24.52
C VAL A 107 -3.89 -13.78 -23.38
N PRO A 108 -4.88 -14.32 -22.63
CA PRO A 108 -5.48 -13.61 -21.51
C PRO A 108 -4.50 -13.27 -20.40
N TYR A 109 -4.67 -12.10 -19.79
CA TYR A 109 -3.88 -11.60 -18.66
C TYR A 109 -3.65 -12.63 -17.55
N LYS A 110 -4.68 -13.41 -17.22
CA LYS A 110 -4.59 -14.46 -16.19
C LYS A 110 -3.54 -15.53 -16.56
N GLU A 111 -3.55 -16.02 -17.81
CA GLU A 111 -2.57 -17.00 -18.28
C GLU A 111 -1.15 -16.41 -18.29
N LEU A 112 -0.99 -15.15 -18.72
CA LEU A 112 0.31 -14.46 -18.70
C LEU A 112 0.88 -14.37 -17.27
N LYS A 113 0.04 -13.94 -16.32
CA LYS A 113 0.41 -13.80 -14.91
C LYS A 113 0.75 -15.14 -14.26
N GLU A 114 0.01 -16.21 -14.60
CA GLU A 114 0.29 -17.55 -14.09
C GLU A 114 1.63 -18.11 -14.59
N VAL A 115 1.97 -17.92 -15.87
CA VAL A 115 3.24 -18.39 -16.43
C VAL A 115 4.42 -17.66 -15.79
N LEU A 116 4.37 -16.33 -15.73
CA LEU A 116 5.42 -15.55 -15.09
C LEU A 116 5.49 -15.77 -13.58
N GLY A 117 4.33 -15.98 -12.94
CA GLY A 117 4.22 -16.43 -11.56
C GLY A 117 5.04 -17.70 -11.36
N ARG A 118 4.73 -18.78 -12.06
CA ARG A 118 5.47 -20.05 -11.93
C ARG A 118 6.97 -19.95 -12.25
N PHE A 119 7.36 -19.03 -13.13
CA PHE A 119 8.77 -18.87 -13.51
C PHE A 119 9.58 -18.11 -12.47
N TYR A 120 9.05 -17.01 -11.95
CA TYR A 120 9.76 -16.11 -11.02
C TYR A 120 9.39 -16.30 -9.55
N GLU A 121 8.31 -17.01 -9.26
CA GLU A 121 8.00 -17.50 -7.93
C GLU A 121 9.03 -18.58 -7.61
N LYS A 122 10.07 -18.18 -6.85
CA LYS A 122 10.95 -19.15 -6.20
C LYS A 122 10.03 -20.09 -5.43
N SER A 123 10.20 -21.40 -5.60
CA SER A 123 9.55 -22.38 -4.73
C SER A 123 10.06 -22.12 -3.31
N THR A 124 9.35 -21.28 -2.56
CA THR A 124 9.68 -20.94 -1.19
C THR A 124 9.28 -22.14 -0.35
N CYS A 125 10.22 -22.64 0.43
CA CYS A 125 9.88 -23.63 1.44
C CYS A 125 9.06 -22.89 2.50
N ILE A 126 7.73 -23.05 2.48
CA ILE A 126 6.80 -22.37 3.40
C ILE A 126 7.25 -22.55 4.86
N PHE A 127 7.79 -23.72 5.21
CA PHE A 127 8.35 -23.97 6.53
C PHE A 127 9.57 -23.10 6.85
N ALA A 128 10.46 -22.85 5.89
CA ALA A 128 11.59 -21.96 6.06
C ALA A 128 11.14 -20.50 6.27
N GLU A 129 10.15 -20.04 5.51
CA GLU A 129 9.54 -18.71 5.66
C GLU A 129 8.89 -18.55 7.03
N ARG A 130 8.06 -19.52 7.44
CA ARG A 130 7.42 -19.52 8.77
C ARG A 130 8.43 -19.61 9.90
N ARG A 131 9.53 -20.35 9.71
CA ARG A 131 10.64 -20.37 10.66
C ARG A 131 11.30 -18.99 10.77
N ALA A 132 11.56 -18.32 9.64
CA ALA A 132 12.12 -16.97 9.65
C ALA A 132 11.20 -15.98 10.38
N PHE A 133 9.89 -16.04 10.13
CA PHE A 133 8.88 -15.28 10.85
C PHE A 133 8.91 -15.55 12.36
N ALA A 134 8.86 -16.82 12.77
CA ALA A 134 8.84 -17.21 14.18
C ALA A 134 10.13 -16.83 14.94
N MET A 135 11.27 -16.79 14.24
CA MET A 135 12.56 -16.39 14.81
C MET A 135 12.77 -14.87 14.85
N ARG A 136 11.85 -14.08 14.27
CA ARG A 136 11.99 -12.63 14.22
C ARG A 136 11.66 -11.99 15.56
N ASN A 137 12.68 -11.47 16.22
CA ASN A 137 12.59 -10.66 17.43
C ASN A 137 13.01 -9.22 17.14
N ARG A 138 12.46 -8.25 17.88
CA ARG A 138 12.84 -6.83 17.80
C ARG A 138 14.33 -6.70 18.12
N GLY A 139 15.06 -5.99 17.26
CA GLY A 139 16.48 -5.70 17.46
C GLY A 139 16.72 -4.72 18.61
N GLU A 140 17.95 -4.68 19.10
CA GLU A 140 18.36 -3.64 20.05
C GLU A 140 18.30 -2.25 19.38
N GLY A 141 17.63 -1.29 20.02
CA GLY A 141 17.39 0.04 19.44
C GLY A 141 16.45 0.07 18.23
N GLU A 142 15.91 -1.06 17.79
CA GLU A 142 14.91 -1.10 16.73
C GLU A 142 13.56 -0.57 17.25
N SER A 143 12.95 0.34 16.51
CA SER A 143 11.63 0.84 16.87
C SER A 143 10.53 -0.19 16.63
N VAL A 144 9.44 -0.11 17.39
CA VAL A 144 8.26 -0.97 17.25
C VAL A 144 7.72 -0.91 15.81
N ALA A 145 7.66 0.28 15.21
CA ALA A 145 7.21 0.43 13.82
C ALA A 145 8.09 -0.31 12.80
N LYS A 146 9.42 -0.25 12.94
CA LYS A 146 10.35 -0.99 12.06
C LYS A 146 10.22 -2.50 12.26
N PHE A 147 10.11 -2.92 13.52
CA PHE A 147 9.92 -4.32 13.87
C PHE A 147 8.63 -4.90 13.25
N VAL A 148 7.50 -4.22 13.46
CA VAL A 148 6.21 -4.61 12.88
C VAL A 148 6.26 -4.65 11.36
N ASN A 149 6.91 -3.68 10.70
CA ASN A 149 7.09 -3.72 9.25
C ASN A 149 7.90 -4.94 8.80
N GLY A 150 8.94 -5.30 9.57
CA GLY A 150 9.71 -6.54 9.35
C GLY A 150 8.86 -7.80 9.50
N LEU A 151 7.98 -7.86 10.51
CA LEU A 151 7.04 -8.97 10.69
C LEU A 151 6.07 -9.08 9.50
N ARG A 152 5.46 -7.97 9.07
CA ARG A 152 4.56 -7.94 7.91
C ARG A 152 5.27 -8.41 6.64
N THR A 153 6.54 -8.02 6.47
CA THR A 153 7.36 -8.46 5.33
C THR A 153 7.55 -9.98 5.31
N LEU A 154 7.98 -10.57 6.44
CA LEU A 154 8.18 -12.02 6.55
C LEU A 154 6.86 -12.81 6.46
N ALA A 155 5.78 -12.26 7.00
CA ALA A 155 4.47 -12.91 6.95
C ALA A 155 3.91 -13.01 5.52
N GLY A 156 4.34 -12.13 4.60
CA GLY A 156 3.88 -12.09 3.22
C GLY A 156 4.16 -13.37 2.41
N THR A 157 5.19 -14.13 2.77
CA THR A 157 5.58 -15.40 2.12
C THR A 157 5.18 -16.64 2.92
N CYS A 158 4.55 -16.47 4.08
CA CYS A 158 4.24 -17.57 5.01
C CYS A 158 2.92 -18.30 4.72
N GLU A 159 2.12 -17.85 3.74
CA GLU A 159 0.80 -18.39 3.43
C GLU A 159 -0.11 -18.54 4.67
N PHE A 160 -0.18 -17.52 5.52
CA PHE A 160 -1.03 -17.56 6.73
C PHE A 160 -2.54 -17.45 6.44
N GLY A 161 -2.91 -16.99 5.23
CA GLY A 161 -4.31 -16.84 4.83
C GLY A 161 -5.10 -15.98 5.82
N THR A 162 -6.27 -16.46 6.24
CA THR A 162 -7.16 -15.75 7.19
C THR A 162 -6.59 -15.59 8.59
N SER A 163 -5.53 -16.32 8.95
CA SER A 163 -4.88 -16.24 10.25
C SER A 163 -3.76 -15.19 10.32
N LEU A 164 -3.50 -14.44 9.24
CA LEU A 164 -2.38 -13.49 9.16
C LEU A 164 -2.33 -12.50 10.33
N GLU A 165 -3.46 -11.84 10.64
CA GLU A 165 -3.54 -10.84 11.71
C GLU A 165 -3.30 -11.46 13.10
N GLU A 166 -3.84 -12.67 13.34
CA GLU A 166 -3.60 -13.43 14.57
C GLU A 166 -2.11 -13.75 14.75
N ARG A 167 -1.45 -14.25 13.69
CA ARG A 167 -0.03 -14.57 13.71
C ARG A 167 0.84 -13.34 13.93
N LEU A 168 0.51 -12.21 13.30
CA LEU A 168 1.21 -10.94 13.49
C LEU A 168 1.07 -10.43 14.92
N ARG A 169 -0.13 -10.50 15.50
CA ARG A 169 -0.39 -10.14 16.88
C ARG A 169 0.43 -10.97 17.86
N ASP A 170 0.35 -12.29 17.73
CA ASP A 170 1.04 -13.20 18.65
C ASP A 170 2.56 -13.02 18.53
N GLN A 171 3.09 -12.94 17.31
CA GLN A 171 4.51 -12.74 17.08
C GLN A 171 5.00 -11.35 17.51
N LEU A 172 4.15 -10.32 17.45
CA LEU A 172 4.47 -9.01 18.01
C LEU A 172 4.77 -9.16 19.50
N VAL A 173 3.86 -9.76 20.29
CA VAL A 173 4.07 -9.95 21.74
C VAL A 173 5.29 -10.82 22.00
N ILE A 174 5.41 -11.98 21.34
CA ILE A 174 6.51 -12.93 21.51
C ILE A 174 7.86 -12.30 21.16
N GLY A 175 7.92 -11.52 20.08
CA GLY A 175 9.17 -10.98 19.56
C GLY A 175 9.62 -9.66 20.18
N ILE A 176 8.88 -9.05 21.11
CA ILE A 176 9.38 -7.89 21.87
C ILE A 176 10.59 -8.30 22.72
N ASN A 177 11.74 -7.66 22.49
CA ASN A 177 13.00 -7.91 23.20
C ASN A 177 13.07 -7.23 24.59
N SER A 178 11.98 -7.26 25.35
CA SER A 178 11.92 -6.70 26.71
C SER A 178 10.89 -7.47 27.53
N SER A 179 11.35 -8.28 28.48
CA SER A 179 10.46 -9.11 29.32
C SER A 179 9.43 -8.26 30.06
N LYS A 180 9.81 -7.07 30.54
CA LYS A 180 8.88 -6.13 31.18
C LYS A 180 7.75 -5.69 30.23
N TRP A 181 8.06 -5.44 28.96
CA TRP A 181 7.03 -5.06 27.98
C TRP A 181 6.17 -6.27 27.60
N GLN A 182 6.76 -7.46 27.47
CA GLN A 182 6.01 -8.69 27.21
C GLN A 182 5.00 -8.98 28.32
N GLU A 183 5.45 -8.93 29.59
CA GLU A 183 4.59 -9.10 30.76
C GLU A 183 3.44 -8.08 30.77
N GLU A 184 3.73 -6.82 30.48
CA GLU A 184 2.71 -5.78 30.44
C GLU A 184 1.73 -5.96 29.26
N LEU A 185 2.21 -6.36 28.08
CA LEU A 185 1.34 -6.66 26.94
C LEU A 185 0.40 -7.83 27.24
N ILE A 186 0.91 -8.90 27.87
CA ILE A 186 0.09 -10.04 28.30
C ILE A 186 -0.93 -9.61 29.35
N ARG A 187 -0.55 -8.72 30.29
CA ARG A 187 -1.46 -8.18 31.30
C ARG A 187 -2.60 -7.35 30.70
N LEU A 188 -2.31 -6.56 29.66
CA LEU A 188 -3.29 -5.74 28.95
C LEU A 188 -4.18 -6.55 28.02
N HIS A 189 -3.64 -7.60 27.39
CA HIS A 189 -4.31 -8.43 26.38
C HIS A 189 -4.34 -9.90 26.82
N GLN A 190 -5.12 -10.20 27.86
CA GLN A 190 -5.16 -11.53 28.50
C GLN A 190 -5.89 -12.60 27.67
N THR A 191 -6.60 -12.17 26.63
CA THR A 191 -7.50 -13.00 25.84
C THR A 191 -7.19 -12.78 24.35
N ASN A 192 -7.67 -13.68 23.48
CA ASN A 192 -7.38 -13.64 22.04
C ASN A 192 -8.31 -12.69 21.26
N GLU A 193 -9.09 -11.89 21.96
CA GLU A 193 -10.08 -10.96 21.46
C GLU A 193 -9.43 -9.66 20.97
N ALA A 194 -8.25 -9.34 21.50
CA ALA A 194 -7.47 -8.20 21.07
C ALA A 194 -7.03 -8.33 19.61
N THR A 195 -7.24 -7.27 18.86
CA THR A 195 -6.79 -7.12 17.48
C THR A 195 -5.29 -6.85 17.43
N PHE A 196 -4.67 -7.10 16.28
CA PHE A 196 -3.26 -6.77 16.07
C PHE A 196 -2.97 -5.27 16.31
N GLN A 197 -3.89 -4.41 15.87
CA GLN A 197 -3.80 -2.96 15.96
C GLN A 197 -3.82 -2.47 17.43
N GLU A 198 -4.63 -3.09 18.28
CA GLU A 198 -4.69 -2.78 19.72
C GLU A 198 -3.40 -3.17 20.46
N VAL A 199 -2.81 -4.32 20.10
CA VAL A 199 -1.52 -4.76 20.64
C VAL A 199 -0.39 -3.86 20.12
N GLU A 200 -0.39 -3.51 18.83
CA GLU A 200 0.57 -2.57 18.23
C GLU A 200 0.51 -1.19 18.92
N ALA A 201 -0.69 -0.65 19.17
CA ALA A 201 -0.86 0.61 19.88
C ALA A 201 -0.33 0.56 21.32
N SER A 202 -0.51 -0.57 22.00
CA SER A 202 0.00 -0.80 23.35
C SER A 202 1.53 -0.83 23.36
N ALA A 203 2.14 -1.56 22.42
CA ALA A 203 3.60 -1.62 22.26
C ALA A 203 4.22 -0.25 21.92
N LEU A 204 3.59 0.52 21.04
CA LEU A 204 3.99 1.90 20.72
C LEU A 204 3.91 2.83 21.93
N THR A 205 2.91 2.65 22.79
CA THR A 205 2.77 3.43 24.03
C THR A 205 3.92 3.14 24.99
N MET A 206 4.31 1.86 25.13
CA MET A 206 5.47 1.47 25.94
C MET A 206 6.78 2.03 25.39
N GLU A 207 6.97 2.01 24.07
CA GLU A 207 8.14 2.63 23.43
C GLU A 207 8.23 4.12 23.74
N LYS A 208 7.14 4.87 23.56
CA LYS A 208 7.08 6.30 23.90
C LYS A 208 7.43 6.56 25.37
N ALA A 209 6.89 5.74 26.28
CA ALA A 209 7.18 5.86 27.71
C ALA A 209 8.65 5.60 28.03
N GLN A 210 9.25 4.58 27.39
CA GLN A 210 10.67 4.27 27.56
C GLN A 210 11.58 5.39 27.04
N VAL A 211 11.29 5.93 25.85
CA VAL A 211 12.03 7.07 25.29
C VAL A 211 11.94 8.28 26.22
N GLN A 212 10.73 8.60 26.70
CA GLN A 212 10.53 9.70 27.64
C GLN A 212 11.30 9.49 28.95
N GLN A 213 11.33 8.27 29.48
CA GLN A 213 12.09 7.95 30.69
C GLN A 213 13.59 8.16 30.49
N VAL A 214 14.15 7.77 29.34
CA VAL A 214 15.56 8.00 29.00
C VAL A 214 15.85 9.50 28.95
N LEU A 215 15.04 10.28 28.22
CA LEU A 215 15.20 11.74 28.13
C LEU A 215 15.16 12.42 29.50
N LEU A 216 14.21 12.03 30.36
CA LEU A 216 14.15 12.55 31.72
C LEU A 216 15.43 12.21 32.50
N SER A 217 15.92 10.97 32.41
CA SER A 217 17.14 10.54 33.08
C SER A 217 18.38 11.31 32.62
N GLU A 218 18.50 11.59 31.32
CA GLU A 218 19.58 12.40 30.75
C GLU A 218 19.52 13.83 31.27
N PHE A 219 18.33 14.43 31.31
CA PHE A 219 18.12 15.76 31.87
C PHE A 219 18.51 15.83 33.36
N TYR A 220 18.10 14.85 34.17
CA TYR A 220 18.51 14.76 35.58
C TYR A 220 20.03 14.63 35.73
N ASN A 221 20.68 13.83 34.89
CA ASN A 221 22.13 13.65 34.89
C ASN A 221 22.87 14.93 34.48
N TYR A 222 22.35 15.68 33.50
CA TYR A 222 22.88 16.97 33.09
C TYR A 222 22.78 18.01 34.21
N CYS A 223 21.60 18.14 34.83
CA CYS A 223 21.39 19.06 35.95
C CYS A 223 22.34 18.76 37.12
N ARG A 224 22.54 17.49 37.46
CA ARG A 224 23.49 17.06 38.50
C ARG A 224 24.93 17.47 38.18
N LYS A 225 25.39 17.32 36.93
CA LYS A 225 26.74 17.74 36.51
C LYS A 225 26.93 19.26 36.61
N CYS A 226 25.91 20.04 36.25
CA CYS A 226 25.94 21.50 36.39
C CYS A 226 26.02 21.93 37.85
N GLN A 227 25.24 21.31 38.75
CA GLN A 227 25.31 21.59 40.19
C GLN A 227 26.66 21.22 40.83
N GLY A 228 27.38 20.24 40.28
CA GLY A 228 28.75 19.90 40.68
C GLY A 228 29.80 20.93 40.25
N SER A 229 29.55 21.69 39.17
CA SER A 229 30.48 22.70 38.64
C SER A 229 30.36 24.07 39.33
N VAL A 230 29.24 24.36 39.99
CA VAL A 230 29.01 25.65 40.69
C VAL A 230 29.66 25.68 42.09
N LYS A 231 30.09 24.53 42.64
CA LYS A 231 30.69 24.47 43.99
C LYS A 231 32.18 24.84 44.08
N ASN A 232 32.79 25.35 43.01
CA ASN A 232 34.23 25.66 42.96
C ASN A 232 34.54 27.09 42.49
N VAL A 233 33.65 28.05 42.76
CA VAL A 233 34.01 29.48 42.69
C VAL A 233 34.24 29.96 44.12
N ASN A 234 35.50 29.88 44.56
CA ASN A 234 35.95 30.45 45.81
C ASN A 234 36.01 31.98 45.61
N LEU A 235 34.93 32.68 45.96
CA LEU A 235 34.91 34.15 46.02
C LEU A 235 35.65 34.58 47.29
N ASN A 236 36.98 34.62 47.24
CA ASN A 236 37.75 35.48 48.14
C ASN A 236 37.56 36.92 47.66
N MET A 237 36.56 37.61 48.20
CA MET A 237 36.53 39.07 48.20
C MET A 237 37.27 39.55 49.43
N ASP A 238 38.53 39.93 49.24
CA ASP A 238 39.31 40.69 50.22
C ASP A 238 38.66 42.07 50.41
N PHE A 239 38.25 42.34 51.64
CA PHE A 239 37.90 43.68 52.10
C PHE A 239 39.17 44.39 52.56
N THR A 240 39.56 45.44 51.85
CA THR A 240 40.43 46.52 52.35
C THR A 240 39.87 47.86 51.90
#